data_AF-A0A7V4X7H9-F1
#
_entry.id   AF-A0A7V4X7H9-F1
#
_cell.length_a   1.000
_cell.length_b   1.000
_cell.length_c   1.000
_cell.angle_alpha   90.00
_cell.angle_beta   90.00
_cell.angle_gamma   90.00
#
_symmetry.space_group_name_H-M   'P 1'
#
loop_
_entity.id
_entity.type
_entity.pdbx_description
1 polymer ?
#
loop_
_entity_poly.entity_id
_entity_poly.type
_entity_poly.pdbx_seq_one_letter_code
_entity_poly.pdbx_strand_id
1 'polypeptide(L)' 'MINKLINYCLRTPFVVFVIYIAVFFWGLWAITNIPVDAIPDIGEKQVIVYTEWPGRSAKDVEDQVTYPLSVSLRG' A
#
# COMPACT_ATOMS: atom_id res chain seq x y z
N MET A 1 30.21 4.74 -19.89
CA MET A 1 28.85 4.17 -20.11
C MET A 1 27.81 5.26 -20.35
N ILE A 2 27.67 6.25 -19.46
CA ILE A 2 26.77 7.41 -19.65
C ILE A 2 26.97 8.16 -20.98
N ASN A 3 28.23 8.43 -21.37
CA ASN A 3 28.51 9.11 -22.64
C ASN A 3 28.02 8.33 -23.87
N LYS A 4 27.98 6.99 -23.78
CA LYS A 4 27.48 6.13 -24.87
C LYS A 4 25.96 6.25 -24.99
N LEU A 5 25.26 6.35 -23.87
CA LEU A 5 23.81 6.58 -23.83
C LEU A 5 23.45 7.97 -24.35
N ILE A 6 24.16 9.01 -23.90
CA ILE A 6 23.97 10.39 -24.40
C ILE A 6 24.18 10.45 -25.91
N ASN A 7 25.29 9.88 -26.40
CA ASN A 7 25.56 9.84 -27.84
C ASN A 7 24.50 9.07 -28.63
N TYR A 8 23.91 8.01 -28.06
CA TYR A 8 22.82 7.28 -28.68
C TYR A 8 21.54 8.15 -28.75
N CYS A 9 21.17 8.80 -27.64
CA CYS A 9 20.02 9.70 -27.59
C CYS A 9 20.15 10.86 -28.60
N LEU A 10 21.35 11.43 -28.74
CA LEU A 10 21.62 12.50 -29.70
C LEU A 10 21.57 12.03 -31.16
N ARG A 11 21.87 10.76 -31.43
CA ARG A 11 21.82 10.17 -32.79
C ARG A 11 20.40 9.83 -33.24
N THR A 12 19.49 9.54 -32.30
CA THR A 12 18.10 9.16 -32.59
C THR A 12 17.11 10.10 -31.89
N PRO A 13 17.12 11.42 -32.17
CA PRO A 13 16.28 12.39 -31.48
C PRO A 13 14.78 12.13 -31.70
N PHE A 14 14.41 11.59 -32.86
CA PHE A 14 13.03 11.21 -33.15
C PHE A 14 12.50 10.13 -32.20
N VAL A 15 13.29 9.08 -31.94
CA VAL A 15 12.92 8.00 -31.01
C VAL A 15 12.77 8.54 -29.59
N VAL A 16 13.73 9.38 -29.16
CA VAL A 16 13.67 10.02 -27.84
C VAL A 16 12.41 10.88 -27.70
N PHE A 17 12.05 11.64 -28.73
CA PHE A 17 10.87 12.48 -28.73
C PHE A 17 9.57 11.68 -28.65
N VAL A 18 9.44 10.58 -29.40
CA VAL A 18 8.28 9.69 -29.32
C VAL A 18 8.14 9.08 -27.93
N ILE A 19 9.24 8.60 -27.34
CA ILE A 19 9.24 8.06 -25.98
C ILE A 19 8.83 9.15 -24.98
N TYR A 20 9.35 10.37 -25.11
CA TYR A 20 8.98 11.49 -24.26
C TYR A 20 7.48 11.78 -24.33
N ILE A 21 6.90 11.85 -25.53
CA ILE A 21 5.47 12.07 -25.73
C ILE A 21 4.64 10.95 -25.09
N ALA A 22 5.05 9.70 -25.29
CA ALA A 22 4.35 8.55 -24.69
C ALA A 22 4.34 8.64 -23.16
N VAL A 23 5.49 8.95 -22.55
CA VAL A 23 5.61 9.13 -21.08
C VAL A 23 4.81 10.34 -20.61
N PHE A 24 4.78 11.43 -21.37
CA PHE A 24 4.01 12.63 -21.04
C PHE A 24 2.51 12.33 -20.97
N PHE A 25 1.94 11.71 -22.01
CA PHE A 25 0.52 11.36 -22.00
C PHE A 25 0.18 10.30 -20.95
N TRP A 26 1.06 9.33 -20.73
CA TRP A 26 0.92 8.39 -19.63
C TRP A 26 0.87 9.12 -18.28
N GLY A 27 1.77 10.09 -18.07
CA GLY A 27 1.80 10.90 -16.86
C GLY A 27 0.51 11.69 -16.64
N LEU A 28 -0.03 12.31 -17.70
CA LEU A 28 -1.32 13.01 -17.63
C LEU A 28 -2.47 12.07 -17.25
N TRP A 29 -2.50 10.88 -17.86
CA TRP A 29 -3.48 9.86 -17.48
C TRP A 29 -3.29 9.41 -16.03
N ALA A 30 -2.05 9.17 -15.58
CA ALA A 30 -1.77 8.78 -14.21
C ALA A 30 -2.24 9.85 -13.20
N ILE A 31 -1.89 11.11 -13.39
CA ILE A 31 -2.27 12.21 -12.47
C ILE A 31 -3.78 12.30 -12.29
N THR A 32 -4.54 12.06 -13.36
CA THR A 32 -6.02 12.13 -13.31
C THR A 32 -6.67 10.88 -12.72
N ASN A 33 -5.95 9.76 -12.61
CA ASN A 33 -6.48 8.48 -12.12
C ASN A 33 -5.89 8.06 -10.76
N ILE A 34 -4.93 8.80 -10.21
CA ILE A 34 -4.39 8.52 -8.87
C ILE A 34 -5.50 8.81 -7.84
N PRO A 35 -5.84 7.85 -6.96
CA PRO A 35 -6.77 8.10 -5.86
C PRO A 35 -6.16 9.13 -4.91
N VAL A 36 -6.92 10.16 -4.58
CA VAL A 36 -6.49 11.23 -3.67
C VAL A 36 -7.28 11.11 -2.39
N ASP A 37 -6.56 10.90 -1.27
CA ASP A 37 -7.12 10.98 0.07
C ASP A 37 -6.81 12.33 0.70
N ALA A 38 -7.77 12.87 1.45
CA ALA A 38 -7.65 14.18 2.10
C ALA A 38 -6.67 14.18 3.28
N ILE A 39 -6.39 13.00 3.84
CA ILE A 39 -5.52 12.80 5.00
C ILE A 39 -4.58 11.63 4.74
N PRO A 40 -3.34 11.67 5.26
CA PRO A 40 -2.47 10.50 5.24
C PRO A 40 -3.05 9.39 6.12
N ASP A 41 -2.82 8.14 5.72
CA ASP A 41 -3.13 6.97 6.56
C ASP A 41 -2.17 6.96 7.77
N ILE A 42 -2.72 7.32 8.92
CA ILE A 42 -2.05 7.33 10.23
C ILE A 42 -2.49 6.15 11.10
N GLY A 43 -3.32 5.25 10.57
CA GLY A 43 -3.84 4.12 11.31
C GLY A 43 -2.72 3.15 11.70
N GLU A 44 -2.75 2.66 12.94
CA GLU A 44 -1.93 1.52 13.30
C GLU A 44 -2.45 0.26 12.58
N LYS A 45 -1.54 -0.66 12.24
CA LYS A 45 -1.91 -1.96 11.66
C LYS A 45 -2.51 -2.84 12.74
N GLN A 46 -3.80 -2.70 12.97
CA GLN A 46 -4.54 -3.46 13.97
C GLN A 46 -5.32 -4.60 13.32
N VAL A 47 -5.26 -5.79 13.93
CA VAL A 47 -6.13 -6.93 13.60
C VAL A 47 -7.11 -7.12 14.75
N ILE A 48 -8.41 -7.10 14.46
CA ILE A 48 -9.46 -7.31 15.45
C ILE A 48 -9.87 -8.78 15.42
N VAL A 49 -9.83 -9.45 16.57
CA VAL A 49 -10.36 -10.80 16.75
C VAL A 49 -11.63 -10.71 17.59
N TYR A 50 -12.74 -11.16 17.03
CA TYR A 50 -14.04 -11.13 17.66
C TYR A 50 -14.56 -12.54 17.89
N THR A 51 -14.98 -12.83 19.12
CA THR A 51 -15.46 -14.15 19.54
C THR A 51 -16.73 -14.01 20.36
N GLU A 52 -17.83 -14.60 19.87
CA GLU A 52 -19.10 -14.62 20.60
C GLU A 52 -19.20 -15.86 21.47
N TRP A 53 -19.63 -15.67 22.74
CA TRP A 53 -19.97 -16.79 23.62
C TRP A 53 -21.23 -16.49 24.45
N PRO A 54 -22.42 -16.69 23.86
CA PRO A 54 -23.67 -16.30 24.50
C PRO A 54 -23.96 -17.16 25.72
N GLY A 55 -24.56 -16.54 26.74
CA GLY A 55 -25.00 -17.22 27.97
C GLY A 55 -23.89 -17.51 28.99
N ARG A 56 -22.67 -16.99 28.79
CA ARG A 56 -21.58 -17.07 29.77
C ARG A 56 -21.38 -15.78 30.55
N SER A 57 -20.84 -15.91 31.75
CA SER A 57 -20.48 -14.75 32.56
C SER A 57 -19.29 -14.03 31.93
N ALA A 58 -19.17 -12.72 32.18
CA ALA A 58 -18.02 -11.94 31.69
C ALA A 58 -16.68 -12.52 32.17
N LYS A 59 -16.67 -13.14 33.37
CA LYS A 59 -15.48 -13.80 33.92
C LYS A 59 -15.10 -15.04 33.13
N ASP A 60 -16.07 -15.87 32.76
CA ASP A 60 -15.79 -17.08 31.95
C ASP A 60 -15.25 -16.71 30.56
N VAL A 61 -15.78 -15.64 29.96
CA VAL A 61 -15.29 -15.13 28.67
C VAL A 61 -13.85 -14.62 28.79
N GLU A 62 -13.52 -13.87 29.84
CA GLU A 62 -12.15 -13.40 30.07
C GLU A 62 -11.18 -14.58 30.30
N ASP A 63 -11.50 -15.45 31.25
CA ASP A 63 -10.59 -16.51 31.72
C ASP A 63 -10.35 -17.58 30.64
N GLN A 64 -11.34 -17.87 29.80
CA GLN A 64 -11.26 -18.99 28.83
C GLN A 64 -11.12 -18.55 27.37
N VAL A 65 -11.45 -17.31 27.02
CA VAL A 65 -11.38 -16.82 25.63
C VAL A 65 -10.40 -15.66 25.52
N THR A 66 -10.70 -14.51 26.13
CA THR A 66 -9.91 -13.29 25.93
C THR A 66 -8.47 -13.44 26.42
N TYR A 67 -8.27 -13.96 27.64
CA TYR A 67 -6.96 -14.06 28.25
C TYR A 67 -6.06 -15.06 27.49
N PRO A 68 -6.46 -16.33 27.26
CA PRO A 68 -5.65 -17.28 26.49
C PRO A 68 -5.34 -16.77 25.07
N LEU A 69 -6.33 -16.15 24.41
CA LEU A 69 -6.16 -15.60 23.07
C LEU A 69 -5.15 -14.46 23.07
N SER A 70 -5.28 -13.49 23.98
CA SER A 70 -4.36 -12.35 24.07
C SER A 70 -2.93 -12.77 24.40
N VAL A 71 -2.74 -13.79 25.25
CA VAL A 71 -1.43 -14.34 25.56
C VAL A 71 -0.84 -15.05 24.34
N SER A 72 -1.61 -15.89 23.65
CA SER A 72 -1.14 -16.61 22.46
C SER A 72 -0.74 -15.67 21.32
N LEU A 73 -1.42 -14.53 21.18
CA LEU A 73 -1.16 -13.53 20.15
C LEU A 73 0.01 -12.59 20.49
N ARG A 74 0.49 -12.60 21.75
CA ARG A 74 1.67 -11.81 22.17
C ARG A 74 3.01 -12.48 21.81
N GLY A 75 3.00 -13.74 21.37
CA GLY A 75 4.19 -14.52 21.04
C GLY A 75 4.66 -15.41 22.19
#